data_AF-A0A818ZBQ7-F1
#
_entry.id   AF-A0A818ZBQ7-F1
#
_cell.length_a   1.000
_cell.length_b   1.000
_cell.length_c   1.000
_cell.angle_alpha   90.00
_cell.angle_beta   90.00
_cell.angle_gamma   90.00
#
_symmetry.space_group_name_H-M   'P 1'
#
loop_
_entity.id
_entity.type
_entity.pdbx_description
1 polymer ?
#
loop_
_entity_poly.entity_id
_entity_poly.type
_entity_poly.pdbx_seq_one_letter_code
_entity_poly.pdbx_strand_id
1 'polypeptide(L)'
;MDVVRKESESCDCLQGFQLTHALGGGTGSGMQISFSVFPSLKVSKTVVEPYNAMLSSEPIIEHGDAAYCIDNEALYDICSRTLKIKTPTYGDLNHLVSATMSGVTACLRFPGQLNADLRKLAVNMVPFPRLHFFMPAFAPLASRGSQQYRALTVPDITRQMFDAKNAMVACDPRYGRYLTVAALFRGRVSMREIDEKMFDIQNKNSSHFVEWIPNNVKTAVCNIPPRGLQMSGTVIANTTAIHMLFRRISQLFSALLRRKAFLHWYTGEGLDEMELIQAESNMLDLMAEYQQYQDISIEDMPHLQPIELIWAYVKHYLVDKFKLGRSTQKLREDTLHGLYDDADKHAGVTAELCNKIINHCHSIMKRYIVEDSYLSGTIQKLTVTASSTFQSDILSDTSLELDGFIGEMEDDYQEQGQMEQEREQ
;
A
#
# COMPACT_ATOMS: atom_id res chain seq x y z
N MET A 1 -9.37 8.18 -27.15
CA MET A 1 -9.96 8.84 -25.98
C MET A 1 -11.49 8.88 -26.03
N ASP A 2 -12.11 9.12 -27.19
CA ASP A 2 -13.58 9.21 -27.29
C ASP A 2 -14.34 7.96 -26.84
N VAL A 3 -13.81 6.76 -27.14
CA VAL A 3 -14.39 5.50 -26.65
C VAL A 3 -14.33 5.43 -25.12
N VAL A 4 -13.20 5.82 -24.52
CA VAL A 4 -13.04 5.83 -23.05
C VAL A 4 -14.05 6.78 -22.42
N ARG A 5 -14.22 7.98 -22.98
CA ARG A 5 -15.22 8.96 -22.51
C ARG A 5 -16.64 8.39 -22.59
N LYS A 6 -17.01 7.80 -23.72
CA LYS A 6 -18.33 7.19 -23.92
C LYS A 6 -18.64 6.09 -22.90
N GLU A 7 -17.68 5.19 -22.66
CA GLU A 7 -17.87 4.12 -21.65
C GLU A 7 -17.92 4.70 -20.22
N SER A 8 -17.15 5.76 -19.95
CA SER A 8 -17.16 6.45 -18.65
C SER A 8 -18.51 7.12 -18.37
N GLU A 9 -19.08 7.79 -19.37
CA GLU A 9 -20.42 8.41 -19.29
C GLU A 9 -21.55 7.37 -19.14
N SER A 10 -21.31 6.12 -19.57
CA SER A 10 -22.29 5.03 -19.41
C SER A 10 -22.29 4.38 -18.02
N CYS A 11 -21.30 4.70 -17.18
CA CYS A 11 -21.20 4.18 -15.82
C CYS A 11 -22.00 5.04 -14.83
N ASP A 12 -22.77 4.40 -13.93
CA ASP A 12 -23.47 5.12 -12.85
C ASP A 12 -22.50 5.82 -11.88
N CYS A 13 -21.39 5.16 -11.55
CA CYS A 13 -20.31 5.70 -10.71
C CYS A 13 -18.98 5.03 -11.07
N LEU A 14 -18.17 5.73 -11.86
CA LEU A 14 -16.85 5.25 -12.29
C LEU A 14 -15.87 5.29 -11.11
N GLN A 15 -15.28 4.13 -10.76
CA GLN A 15 -14.28 4.05 -9.68
C GLN A 15 -12.86 4.42 -10.13
N GLY A 16 -12.50 4.10 -11.37
CA GLY A 16 -11.16 4.33 -11.92
C GLY A 16 -10.88 3.46 -13.14
N PHE A 17 -9.62 3.49 -13.60
CA PHE A 17 -9.17 2.75 -14.78
C PHE A 17 -8.13 1.70 -14.41
N GLN A 18 -8.29 0.50 -14.96
CA GLN A 18 -7.33 -0.59 -14.84
C GLN A 18 -6.69 -0.87 -16.21
N LEU A 19 -5.38 -0.70 -16.29
CA LEU A 19 -4.61 -0.97 -17.50
C LEU A 19 -3.81 -2.27 -17.36
N THR A 20 -3.79 -3.08 -18.40
CA THR A 20 -2.93 -4.28 -18.48
C THR A 20 -2.00 -4.12 -19.67
N HIS A 21 -0.70 -4.04 -19.41
CA HIS A 21 0.29 -3.74 -20.44
C HIS A 21 1.65 -4.38 -20.13
N ALA A 22 2.49 -4.46 -21.15
CA ALA A 22 3.86 -4.93 -21.01
C ALA A 22 4.82 -3.75 -21.18
N LEU A 23 5.72 -3.57 -20.20
CA LEU A 23 6.69 -2.48 -20.20
C LEU A 23 7.81 -2.68 -21.25
N GLY A 24 7.95 -3.88 -21.80
CA GLY A 24 8.91 -4.17 -22.87
C GLY A 24 8.47 -3.72 -24.26
N GLY A 25 7.19 -3.37 -24.46
CA GLY A 25 6.63 -2.92 -25.74
C GLY A 25 6.53 -1.39 -25.85
N GLY A 26 6.31 -0.87 -27.06
CA GLY A 26 6.24 0.58 -27.33
C GLY A 26 4.86 1.21 -27.12
N THR A 27 3.93 0.57 -26.40
CA THR A 27 2.55 1.08 -26.23
C THR A 27 2.02 0.72 -24.85
N GLY A 28 1.88 1.70 -23.93
CA GLY A 28 1.14 1.42 -22.69
C GLY A 28 1.25 2.35 -21.47
N SER A 29 2.14 3.33 -21.37
CA SER A 29 2.41 3.93 -20.05
C SER A 29 1.54 5.16 -19.73
N GLY A 30 0.50 5.02 -18.88
CA GLY A 30 -0.17 6.20 -18.30
C GLY A 30 -1.56 6.05 -17.68
N MET A 31 -1.82 5.07 -16.80
CA MET A 31 -3.11 5.00 -16.08
C MET A 31 -2.98 4.56 -14.60
N GLN A 32 -3.95 5.01 -13.79
CA GLN A 32 -4.02 4.93 -12.32
C GLN A 32 -3.70 3.57 -11.71
N ILE A 33 -4.27 2.47 -12.21
CA ILE A 33 -3.94 1.11 -11.72
C ILE A 33 -3.44 0.26 -12.88
N SER A 34 -2.18 -0.19 -12.78
CA SER A 34 -1.53 -0.94 -13.85
C SER A 34 -1.14 -2.36 -13.44
N PHE A 35 -1.44 -3.33 -14.30
CA PHE A 35 -0.79 -4.65 -14.29
C PHE A 35 0.35 -4.59 -15.30
N SER A 36 1.55 -4.37 -14.78
CA SER A 36 2.74 -4.05 -15.56
C SER A 36 3.64 -5.28 -15.66
N VAL A 37 3.73 -5.85 -16.87
CA VAL A 37 4.60 -6.99 -17.13
C VAL A 37 6.01 -6.50 -17.44
N PHE A 38 6.94 -6.80 -16.54
CA PHE A 38 8.34 -6.48 -16.66
C PHE A 38 9.06 -7.47 -17.59
N PRO A 39 9.97 -6.95 -18.43
CA PRO A 39 10.71 -7.79 -19.37
C PRO A 39 11.74 -8.67 -18.64
N SER A 40 12.06 -9.79 -19.29
CA SER A 40 13.16 -10.66 -18.88
C SER A 40 13.87 -11.22 -20.11
N LEU A 41 15.20 -11.17 -20.08
CA LEU A 41 16.09 -11.72 -21.10
C LEU A 41 15.93 -13.25 -21.28
N LYS A 42 15.36 -13.94 -20.29
CA LYS A 42 15.09 -15.39 -20.39
C LYS A 42 13.91 -15.70 -21.30
N VAL A 43 12.94 -14.78 -21.40
CA VAL A 43 11.66 -15.01 -22.07
C VAL A 43 11.61 -14.29 -23.42
N SER A 44 12.16 -13.08 -23.50
CA SER A 44 12.15 -12.28 -24.72
C SER A 44 13.53 -12.19 -25.39
N LYS A 45 13.51 -12.09 -26.72
CA LYS A 45 14.70 -11.93 -27.58
C LYS A 45 14.96 -10.48 -27.98
N THR A 46 14.07 -9.56 -27.61
CA THR A 46 14.17 -8.16 -28.00
C THR A 46 15.21 -7.45 -27.13
N VAL A 47 16.22 -6.85 -27.78
CA VAL A 47 17.37 -6.24 -27.09
C VAL A 47 17.08 -4.83 -26.55
N VAL A 48 16.02 -4.18 -27.03
CA VAL A 48 15.65 -2.80 -26.65
C VAL A 48 14.65 -2.72 -25.49
N GLU A 49 14.22 -3.86 -24.94
CA GLU A 49 13.25 -3.88 -23.82
C GLU A 49 13.66 -3.08 -22.58
N PRO A 50 14.96 -3.01 -22.18
CA PRO A 50 15.35 -2.18 -21.05
C PRO A 50 15.09 -0.68 -21.28
N TYR A 51 15.23 -0.18 -22.51
CA TYR A 51 14.88 1.20 -22.85
C TYR A 51 13.38 1.44 -22.69
N ASN A 52 12.56 0.59 -23.30
CA ASN A 52 11.10 0.68 -23.20
C ASN A 52 10.63 0.59 -21.75
N ALA A 53 11.20 -0.31 -20.96
CA ALA A 53 10.81 -0.50 -19.57
C ALA A 53 11.20 0.67 -18.69
N MET A 54 12.36 1.29 -18.92
CA MET A 54 12.77 2.49 -18.19
C MET A 54 11.84 3.66 -18.50
N LEU A 55 11.66 3.97 -19.78
CA LEU A 55 10.79 5.07 -20.23
C LEU A 55 9.32 4.85 -19.82
N SER A 56 8.83 3.62 -19.90
CA SER A 56 7.44 3.30 -19.52
C SER A 56 7.21 3.33 -18.01
N SER A 57 8.26 3.19 -17.19
CA SER A 57 8.13 3.22 -15.73
C SER A 57 8.03 4.64 -15.19
N GLU A 58 8.64 5.62 -15.83
CA GLU A 58 8.64 7.02 -15.39
C GLU A 58 7.21 7.59 -15.18
N PRO A 59 6.28 7.52 -16.15
CA PRO A 59 4.93 8.05 -15.92
C PRO A 59 4.13 7.18 -14.94
N ILE A 60 4.51 5.91 -14.73
CA ILE A 60 3.89 5.07 -13.69
C ILE A 60 4.31 5.55 -12.31
N ILE A 61 5.58 5.96 -12.14
CA ILE A 61 6.09 6.50 -10.87
C ILE A 61 5.38 7.80 -10.52
N GLU A 62 5.18 8.68 -11.49
CA GLU A 62 4.62 10.02 -11.25
C GLU A 62 3.09 10.06 -11.17
N HIS A 63 2.40 9.31 -12.05
CA HIS A 63 0.95 9.42 -12.24
C HIS A 63 0.18 8.15 -11.83
N GLY A 64 0.87 7.10 -11.39
CA GLY A 64 0.24 5.85 -10.97
C GLY A 64 -0.20 5.88 -9.50
N ASP A 65 -1.39 5.37 -9.21
CA ASP A 65 -1.86 5.15 -7.83
C ASP A 65 -1.42 3.77 -7.30
N ALA A 66 -1.37 2.76 -8.17
CA ALA A 66 -0.97 1.40 -7.84
C ALA A 66 -0.44 0.64 -9.07
N ALA A 67 0.75 0.05 -8.94
CA ALA A 67 1.36 -0.75 -9.99
C ALA A 67 1.61 -2.18 -9.52
N TYR A 68 0.88 -3.14 -10.06
CA TYR A 68 1.14 -4.56 -9.84
C TYR A 68 2.27 -5.02 -10.75
N CYS A 69 3.43 -5.26 -10.17
CA CYS A 69 4.61 -5.75 -10.88
C CYS A 69 4.46 -7.24 -11.19
N ILE A 70 4.56 -7.60 -12.46
CA ILE A 70 4.58 -9.01 -12.89
C ILE A 70 5.86 -9.23 -13.67
N ASP A 71 6.73 -10.12 -13.20
CA ASP A 71 8.00 -10.39 -13.85
C ASP A 71 7.96 -11.69 -14.66
N ASN A 72 8.23 -11.60 -15.95
CA ASN A 72 8.34 -12.77 -16.82
C ASN A 72 9.42 -13.75 -16.35
N GLU A 73 10.48 -13.28 -15.69
CA GLU A 73 11.49 -14.15 -15.09
C GLU A 73 10.91 -15.03 -13.98
N ALA A 74 10.14 -14.44 -13.07
CA ALA A 74 9.51 -15.17 -11.97
C ALA A 74 8.44 -16.13 -12.48
N LEU A 75 7.61 -15.70 -13.43
CA LEU A 75 6.59 -16.57 -14.04
C LEU A 75 7.23 -17.79 -14.72
N TYR A 76 8.34 -17.59 -15.43
CA TYR A 76 9.08 -18.69 -16.06
C TYR A 76 9.67 -19.66 -15.02
N ASP A 77 10.29 -19.13 -13.97
CA ASP A 77 10.87 -19.92 -12.88
C ASP A 77 9.78 -20.71 -12.13
N ILE A 78 8.59 -20.12 -11.89
CA ILE A 78 7.42 -20.80 -11.30
C ILE A 78 6.95 -21.96 -12.20
N CYS A 79 6.75 -21.70 -13.50
CA CYS A 79 6.29 -22.72 -14.44
C CYS A 79 7.28 -23.90 -14.54
N SER A 80 8.58 -23.59 -14.61
CA SER A 80 9.63 -24.60 -14.76
C SER A 80 9.89 -25.38 -13.47
N ARG A 81 10.09 -24.68 -12.34
CA ARG A 81 10.49 -25.32 -11.07
C ARG A 81 9.29 -25.85 -10.28
N THR A 82 8.24 -25.03 -10.11
CA THR A 82 7.09 -25.37 -9.23
C THR A 82 6.07 -26.23 -9.97
N LEU A 83 5.67 -25.82 -11.18
CA LEU A 83 4.68 -26.56 -11.98
C LEU A 83 5.29 -27.74 -12.76
N LYS A 84 6.62 -27.83 -12.83
CA LYS A 84 7.39 -28.88 -13.54
C LYS A 84 7.07 -28.96 -15.04
N ILE A 85 6.80 -27.81 -15.67
CA ILE A 85 6.58 -27.70 -17.11
C ILE A 85 7.95 -27.56 -17.80
N LYS A 86 8.35 -28.56 -18.59
CA LYS A 86 9.69 -28.59 -19.24
C LYS A 86 9.93 -27.41 -20.18
N THR A 87 8.89 -26.99 -20.90
CA THR A 87 8.95 -25.88 -21.88
C THR A 87 7.76 -24.95 -21.65
N PRO A 88 7.88 -23.97 -20.73
CA PRO A 88 6.81 -23.01 -20.47
C PRO A 88 6.47 -22.21 -21.72
N THR A 89 5.19 -22.12 -22.05
CA THR A 89 4.67 -21.28 -23.14
C THR A 89 4.02 -20.02 -22.59
N TYR A 90 3.83 -18.97 -23.40
CA TYR A 90 3.09 -17.78 -22.96
C TYR A 90 1.68 -18.10 -22.45
N GLY A 91 1.04 -19.18 -22.93
CA GLY A 91 -0.24 -19.64 -22.39
C GLY A 91 -0.14 -20.06 -20.91
N ASP A 92 0.97 -20.67 -20.50
CA ASP A 92 1.20 -21.07 -19.11
C ASP A 92 1.49 -19.85 -18.21
N LEU A 93 2.27 -18.89 -18.72
CA LEU A 93 2.55 -17.63 -18.01
C LEU A 93 1.24 -16.83 -17.82
N ASN A 94 0.44 -16.71 -18.88
CA ASN A 94 -0.84 -15.99 -18.85
C ASN A 94 -1.86 -16.67 -17.92
N HIS A 95 -1.79 -17.99 -17.76
CA HIS A 95 -2.62 -18.69 -16.78
C HIS A 95 -2.32 -18.20 -15.35
N LEU A 96 -1.03 -18.04 -14.98
CA LEU A 96 -0.64 -17.49 -13.68
C LEU A 96 -1.09 -16.04 -13.51
N VAL A 97 -0.86 -15.20 -14.53
CA VAL A 97 -1.27 -13.80 -14.51
C VAL A 97 -2.79 -13.67 -14.34
N SER A 98 -3.57 -14.44 -15.09
CA SER A 98 -5.04 -14.41 -14.99
C SER A 98 -5.55 -14.86 -13.61
N ALA A 99 -4.90 -15.83 -12.98
CA ALA A 99 -5.24 -16.28 -11.63
C ALA A 99 -4.97 -15.18 -10.59
N THR A 100 -3.82 -14.51 -10.69
CA THR A 100 -3.44 -13.38 -9.83
C THR A 100 -4.39 -12.20 -10.03
N MET A 101 -4.65 -11.78 -11.27
CA MET A 101 -5.59 -10.69 -11.58
C MET A 101 -7.00 -11.00 -11.06
N SER A 102 -7.45 -12.25 -11.22
CA SER A 102 -8.72 -12.69 -10.63
C SER A 102 -8.70 -12.67 -9.10
N GLY A 103 -7.56 -12.90 -8.46
CA GLY A 103 -7.41 -12.85 -7.01
C GLY A 103 -7.48 -11.42 -6.47
N VAL A 104 -6.67 -10.52 -7.04
CA VAL A 104 -6.60 -9.09 -6.69
C VAL A 104 -7.96 -8.40 -6.82
N THR A 105 -8.64 -8.63 -7.94
CA THR A 105 -9.96 -8.01 -8.22
C THR A 105 -11.13 -8.72 -7.54
N ALA A 106 -10.90 -9.78 -6.77
CA ALA A 106 -11.99 -10.55 -6.16
C ALA A 106 -12.83 -9.71 -5.19
N CYS A 107 -12.20 -8.81 -4.43
CA CYS A 107 -12.88 -7.92 -3.47
C CYS A 107 -13.80 -6.88 -4.13
N LEU A 108 -13.59 -6.61 -5.42
CA LEU A 108 -14.41 -5.67 -6.18
C LEU A 108 -15.58 -6.38 -6.86
N ARG A 109 -15.35 -7.61 -7.34
CA ARG A 109 -16.32 -8.36 -8.14
C ARG A 109 -17.30 -9.17 -7.30
N PHE A 110 -16.93 -9.52 -6.07
CA PHE A 110 -17.75 -10.36 -5.22
C PHE A 110 -17.97 -9.69 -3.86
N PRO A 111 -19.20 -9.80 -3.30
CA PRO A 111 -19.45 -9.36 -1.94
C PRO A 111 -18.63 -10.22 -0.97
N GLY A 112 -17.76 -9.57 -0.20
CA GLY A 112 -16.96 -10.17 0.87
C GLY A 112 -17.42 -9.67 2.25
N GLN A 113 -16.95 -10.34 3.30
CA GLN A 113 -17.17 -9.86 4.67
C GLN A 113 -16.38 -8.58 4.96
N LEU A 114 -15.28 -8.37 4.23
CA LEU A 114 -14.50 -7.14 4.25
C LEU A 114 -14.44 -6.58 2.81
N ASN A 115 -15.42 -5.76 2.45
CA ASN A 115 -15.43 -5.09 1.15
C ASN A 115 -14.36 -3.98 1.16
N ALA A 116 -13.33 -4.16 0.33
CA ALA A 116 -12.30 -3.15 0.07
C ALA A 116 -12.50 -2.63 -1.35
N ASP A 117 -12.96 -1.38 -1.46
CA ASP A 117 -12.93 -0.61 -2.69
C ASP A 117 -11.49 -0.38 -3.16
N LEU A 118 -11.27 -0.09 -4.44
CA LEU A 118 -9.95 0.20 -5.02
C LEU A 118 -9.23 1.32 -4.26
N ARG A 119 -9.96 2.41 -3.96
CA ARG A 119 -9.43 3.53 -3.17
C ARG A 119 -9.03 3.09 -1.77
N LYS A 120 -9.84 2.26 -1.12
CA LYS A 120 -9.55 1.74 0.22
C LYS A 120 -8.34 0.81 0.21
N LEU A 121 -8.17 0.00 -0.84
CA LEU A 121 -6.99 -0.83 -1.00
C LEU A 121 -5.74 0.04 -1.19
N ALA A 122 -5.79 1.05 -2.07
CA ALA A 122 -4.68 1.98 -2.29
C ALA A 122 -4.25 2.69 -1.00
N VAL A 123 -5.20 3.28 -0.26
CA VAL A 123 -4.92 4.00 1.00
C VAL A 123 -4.30 3.10 2.07
N ASN A 124 -4.66 1.80 2.12
CA ASN A 124 -4.07 0.87 3.09
C ASN A 124 -2.71 0.31 2.65
N MET A 125 -2.42 0.31 1.36
CA MET A 125 -1.25 -0.36 0.78
C MET A 125 -0.13 0.60 0.39
N VAL A 126 -0.44 1.87 0.13
CA VAL A 126 0.52 2.89 -0.32
C VAL A 126 0.76 3.88 0.83
N PRO A 127 1.82 3.70 1.64
CA PRO A 127 2.16 4.65 2.70
C PRO A 127 2.77 5.95 2.12
N PHE A 128 3.46 5.86 0.98
CA PHE A 128 4.10 6.98 0.31
C PHE A 128 3.75 6.98 -1.18
N PRO A 129 3.41 8.13 -1.79
CA PRO A 129 2.89 8.20 -3.16
C PRO A 129 3.77 7.52 -4.22
N ARG A 130 5.09 7.64 -4.13
CA ARG A 130 6.04 7.03 -5.10
C ARG A 130 6.26 5.52 -4.88
N LEU A 131 5.91 4.99 -3.71
CA LEU A 131 6.16 3.60 -3.31
C LEU A 131 4.89 2.73 -3.46
N HIS A 132 4.32 2.75 -4.65
CA HIS A 132 3.06 2.07 -5.01
C HIS A 132 3.26 0.84 -5.89
N PHE A 133 4.51 0.34 -5.99
CA PHE A 133 4.82 -0.90 -6.70
C PHE A 133 4.59 -2.12 -5.81
N PHE A 134 3.63 -2.95 -6.20
CA PHE A 134 3.25 -4.15 -5.47
C PHE A 134 3.85 -5.41 -6.09
N MET A 135 4.25 -6.32 -5.22
CA MET A 135 4.63 -7.67 -5.54
C MET A 135 3.45 -8.61 -5.25
N PRO A 136 2.72 -9.07 -6.28
CA PRO A 136 1.65 -10.03 -6.09
C PRO A 136 2.19 -11.46 -5.99
N ALA A 137 1.51 -12.30 -5.23
CA ALA A 137 1.76 -13.73 -5.10
C ALA A 137 0.44 -14.50 -5.10
N PHE A 138 0.44 -15.70 -5.68
CA PHE A 138 -0.75 -16.55 -5.73
C PHE A 138 -0.45 -17.92 -5.13
N ALA A 139 -1.39 -18.42 -4.34
CA ALA A 139 -1.38 -19.78 -3.80
C ALA A 139 -2.77 -20.41 -3.90
N PRO A 140 -2.88 -21.73 -4.12
CA PRO A 140 -1.79 -22.69 -4.27
C PRO A 140 -1.21 -22.73 -5.69
N LEU A 141 0.08 -23.01 -5.80
CA LEU A 141 0.74 -23.36 -7.05
C LEU A 141 1.13 -24.84 -6.99
N ALA A 142 0.36 -25.68 -7.68
CA ALA A 142 0.59 -27.12 -7.74
C ALA A 142 0.59 -27.59 -9.19
N SER A 143 1.48 -28.54 -9.52
CA SER A 143 1.45 -29.19 -10.82
C SER A 143 0.16 -30.00 -11.00
N ARG A 144 -0.30 -30.15 -12.26
CA ARG A 144 -1.54 -30.87 -12.59
C ARG A 144 -1.60 -32.29 -12.00
N GLY A 145 -0.46 -32.96 -11.88
CA GLY A 145 -0.37 -34.30 -11.29
C GLY A 145 -0.36 -34.33 -9.76
N SER A 146 0.06 -33.25 -9.09
CA SER A 146 0.10 -33.15 -7.63
C SER A 146 -1.18 -32.55 -7.03
N GLN A 147 -1.99 -31.88 -7.85
CA GLN A 147 -3.16 -31.12 -7.39
C GLN A 147 -4.26 -32.02 -6.80
N GLN A 148 -4.41 -33.26 -7.29
CA GLN A 148 -5.44 -34.20 -6.82
C GLN A 148 -5.11 -34.86 -5.47
N TYR A 149 -3.84 -34.93 -5.10
CA TYR A 149 -3.38 -35.66 -3.90
C TYR A 149 -3.13 -34.74 -2.69
N ARG A 150 -3.23 -33.42 -2.86
CA ARG A 150 -2.89 -32.46 -1.81
C ARG A 150 -4.15 -31.89 -1.18
N ALA A 151 -4.40 -32.27 0.08
CA ALA A 151 -5.36 -31.55 0.91
C ALA A 151 -4.79 -30.16 1.20
N LEU A 152 -5.45 -29.12 0.70
CA LEU A 152 -5.05 -27.73 0.93
C LEU A 152 -5.71 -27.27 2.23
N THR A 153 -4.90 -26.74 3.15
CA THR A 153 -5.37 -26.15 4.40
C THR A 153 -5.04 -24.65 4.43
N VAL A 154 -5.70 -23.88 5.29
CA VAL A 154 -5.41 -22.44 5.45
C VAL A 154 -3.92 -22.23 5.80
N PRO A 155 -3.31 -22.94 6.77
CA PRO A 155 -1.89 -22.80 7.07
C PRO A 155 -0.96 -23.08 5.88
N ASP A 156 -1.33 -24.02 5.00
CA ASP A 156 -0.54 -24.34 3.81
C ASP A 156 -0.60 -23.24 2.75
N ILE A 157 -1.76 -22.62 2.57
CA ILE A 157 -1.92 -21.47 1.69
C ILE A 157 -1.16 -20.29 2.26
N THR A 158 -1.34 -19.98 3.54
CA THR A 158 -0.68 -18.84 4.20
C THR A 158 0.83 -18.96 4.11
N ARG A 159 1.42 -20.14 4.34
CA ARG A 159 2.86 -20.36 4.13
C ARG A 159 3.30 -20.18 2.68
N GLN A 160 2.51 -20.68 1.72
CA GLN A 160 2.83 -20.56 0.31
C GLN A 160 2.72 -19.13 -0.21
N MET A 161 1.82 -18.31 0.33
CA MET A 161 1.69 -16.91 -0.11
C MET A 161 2.92 -16.06 0.23
N PHE A 162 3.61 -16.37 1.33
CA PHE A 162 4.85 -15.69 1.75
C PHE A 162 6.13 -16.39 1.31
N ASP A 163 6.03 -17.47 0.52
CA ASP A 163 7.21 -18.12 -0.06
C ASP A 163 7.69 -17.32 -1.29
N ALA A 164 8.98 -16.98 -1.33
CA ALA A 164 9.61 -16.25 -2.42
C ALA A 164 9.40 -16.95 -3.78
N LYS A 165 9.26 -18.28 -3.77
CA LYS A 165 9.01 -19.09 -4.97
C LYS A 165 7.66 -18.86 -5.62
N ASN A 166 6.69 -18.31 -4.89
CA ASN A 166 5.33 -18.06 -5.37
C ASN A 166 5.07 -16.58 -5.66
N ALA A 167 6.05 -15.71 -5.40
CA ALA A 167 6.01 -14.32 -5.81
C ALA A 167 6.08 -14.21 -7.34
N MET A 168 5.22 -13.37 -7.91
CA MET A 168 5.18 -13.12 -9.35
C MET A 168 6.27 -12.13 -9.81
N VAL A 169 7.16 -11.74 -8.90
CA VAL A 169 8.31 -10.87 -9.17
C VAL A 169 9.58 -11.61 -8.74
N ALA A 170 10.66 -11.51 -9.52
CA ALA A 170 11.91 -12.22 -9.23
C ALA A 170 12.74 -11.47 -8.17
N CYS A 171 12.14 -11.25 -7.00
CA CYS A 171 12.76 -10.64 -5.83
C CYS A 171 12.57 -11.58 -4.65
N ASP A 172 13.62 -11.80 -3.86
CA ASP A 172 13.46 -12.52 -2.58
C ASP A 172 13.03 -11.51 -1.51
N PRO A 173 11.82 -11.64 -0.94
CA PRO A 173 11.30 -10.68 0.04
C PRO A 173 12.15 -10.63 1.32
N ARG A 174 13.01 -11.62 1.56
CA ARG A 174 13.89 -11.67 2.74
C ARG A 174 15.01 -10.63 2.72
N TYR A 175 15.37 -10.11 1.54
CA TYR A 175 16.38 -9.05 1.42
C TYR A 175 15.83 -7.65 1.68
N GLY A 176 14.53 -7.55 1.97
CA GLY A 176 13.89 -6.29 2.33
C GLY A 176 12.93 -6.46 3.50
N ARG A 177 12.11 -5.42 3.68
CA ARG A 177 11.04 -5.38 4.66
C ARG A 177 9.71 -5.14 3.96
N TYR A 178 8.64 -5.69 4.51
CA TYR A 178 7.27 -5.42 4.09
C TYR A 178 6.80 -4.12 4.72
N LEU A 179 6.46 -3.15 3.87
CA LEU A 179 5.79 -1.92 4.28
C LEU A 179 4.34 -2.24 4.64
N THR A 180 3.60 -2.82 3.70
CA THR A 180 2.19 -3.20 3.84
C THR A 180 1.92 -4.51 3.11
N VAL A 181 0.95 -5.28 3.59
CA VAL A 181 0.56 -6.56 2.98
C VAL A 181 -0.95 -6.70 3.00
N ALA A 182 -1.56 -7.01 1.86
CA ALA A 182 -2.96 -7.44 1.78
C ALA A 182 -3.02 -8.92 1.39
N ALA A 183 -3.65 -9.73 2.23
CA ALA A 183 -3.90 -11.16 1.99
C ALA A 183 -5.38 -11.39 1.67
N LEU A 184 -5.65 -11.80 0.45
CA LEU A 184 -6.98 -12.02 -0.11
C LEU A 184 -7.24 -13.53 -0.21
N PHE A 185 -8.04 -14.06 0.70
CA PHE A 185 -8.44 -15.46 0.70
C PHE A 185 -9.76 -15.64 -0.02
N ARG A 186 -9.88 -16.75 -0.75
CA ARG A 186 -11.10 -17.14 -1.46
C ARG A 186 -11.47 -18.57 -1.14
N GLY A 187 -12.77 -18.82 -0.93
CA GLY A 187 -13.34 -20.11 -0.59
C GLY A 187 -14.04 -20.10 0.76
N ARG A 188 -14.57 -21.25 1.18
CA ARG A 188 -15.22 -21.40 2.49
C ARG A 188 -14.15 -21.60 3.56
N VAL A 189 -13.69 -20.50 4.15
CA VAL A 189 -12.61 -20.46 5.14
C VAL A 189 -13.05 -19.70 6.38
N SER A 190 -12.56 -20.11 7.55
CA SER A 190 -12.84 -19.42 8.81
C SER A 190 -11.94 -18.19 8.94
N MET A 191 -12.54 -17.01 9.13
CA MET A 191 -11.81 -15.75 9.38
C MET A 191 -10.85 -15.88 10.56
N ARG A 192 -11.32 -16.50 11.66
CA ARG A 192 -10.52 -16.70 12.87
C ARG A 192 -9.23 -17.49 12.58
N GLU A 193 -9.34 -18.54 11.78
CA GLU A 193 -8.17 -19.36 11.43
C GLU A 193 -7.17 -18.57 10.56
N ILE A 194 -7.67 -17.73 9.66
CA ILE A 194 -6.84 -16.85 8.84
C ILE A 194 -6.10 -15.84 9.71
N ASP A 195 -6.80 -15.16 10.60
CA ASP A 195 -6.20 -14.12 11.45
C ASP A 195 -5.16 -14.71 12.40
N GLU A 196 -5.44 -15.88 13.00
CA GLU A 196 -4.47 -16.62 13.81
C GLU A 196 -3.21 -16.98 12.99
N LYS A 197 -3.37 -17.47 11.76
CA LYS A 197 -2.21 -17.86 10.91
C LYS A 197 -1.44 -16.67 10.34
N MET A 198 -2.11 -15.56 10.06
CA MET A 198 -1.44 -14.34 9.60
C MET A 198 -0.67 -13.69 10.74
N PHE A 199 -1.21 -13.71 11.96
CA PHE A 199 -0.50 -13.28 13.16
C PHE A 199 0.72 -14.18 13.46
N ASP A 200 0.59 -15.50 13.32
CA ASP A 200 1.71 -16.44 13.46
C ASP A 200 2.86 -16.13 12.48
N ILE A 201 2.55 -15.75 11.23
CA ILE A 201 3.58 -15.40 10.24
C ILE A 201 4.27 -14.07 10.60
N GLN A 202 3.49 -13.07 11.00
CA GLN A 202 4.05 -11.78 11.43
C GLN A 202 5.00 -11.95 12.61
N ASN A 203 4.61 -12.72 13.64
CA ASN A 203 5.46 -12.95 14.81
C ASN A 203 6.74 -13.73 14.48
N LYS A 204 6.65 -14.72 13.59
CA LYS A 204 7.83 -15.51 13.18
C LYS A 204 8.82 -14.72 12.34
N ASN A 205 8.32 -13.78 11.55
CA ASN A 205 9.11 -13.00 10.59
C ASN A 205 9.11 -11.51 10.95
N SER A 206 9.01 -11.16 12.23
CA SER A 206 8.80 -9.77 12.68
C SER A 206 9.88 -8.82 12.14
N SER A 207 11.12 -9.29 12.05
CA SER A 207 12.25 -8.54 11.47
C SER A 207 12.08 -8.14 10.00
N HIS A 208 11.25 -8.87 9.26
CA HIS A 208 10.92 -8.60 7.86
C HIS A 208 9.68 -7.73 7.70
N PHE A 209 8.97 -7.42 8.78
CA PHE A 209 7.90 -6.42 8.75
C PHE A 209 8.42 -5.11 9.32
N VAL A 210 7.98 -4.01 8.73
CA VAL A 210 8.30 -2.70 9.27
C VAL A 210 7.56 -2.47 10.58
N GLU A 211 8.28 -2.04 11.61
CA GLU A 211 7.73 -1.84 12.96
C GLU A 211 7.01 -0.49 13.11
N TRP A 212 7.39 0.53 12.35
CA TRP A 212 6.82 1.88 12.43
C TRP A 212 5.44 2.02 11.75
N ILE A 213 5.00 1.01 10.97
CA ILE A 213 3.61 0.93 10.48
C ILE A 213 2.86 -0.09 11.33
N PRO A 214 2.07 0.34 12.33
CA PRO A 214 1.28 -0.59 13.13
C PRO A 214 0.19 -1.25 12.26
N ASN A 215 -0.05 -2.54 12.47
CA ASN A 215 -1.10 -3.31 11.78
C ASN A 215 -1.04 -3.20 10.25
N ASN A 216 0.15 -3.36 9.69
CA ASN A 216 0.45 -3.26 8.26
C ASN A 216 -0.06 -4.43 7.39
N VAL A 217 -0.60 -5.48 8.01
CA VAL A 217 -1.19 -6.61 7.32
C VAL A 217 -2.72 -6.53 7.37
N LYS A 218 -3.36 -6.56 6.19
CA LYS A 218 -4.81 -6.61 6.03
C LYS A 218 -5.24 -7.94 5.44
N THR A 219 -6.29 -8.53 6.00
CA THR A 219 -6.88 -9.78 5.52
C THR A 219 -8.26 -9.51 4.95
N ALA A 220 -8.59 -10.12 3.82
CA ALA A 220 -9.94 -10.10 3.27
C ALA A 220 -10.35 -11.50 2.82
N VAL A 221 -11.63 -11.83 2.98
CA VAL A 221 -12.19 -13.14 2.63
C VAL A 221 -13.37 -12.99 1.70
N CYS A 222 -13.32 -13.76 0.62
CA CYS A 222 -14.40 -13.95 -0.33
C CYS A 222 -14.89 -15.41 -0.27
N ASN A 223 -16.20 -15.61 -0.09
CA ASN A 223 -16.78 -16.96 0.01
C ASN A 223 -16.78 -17.73 -1.33
N ILE A 224 -16.52 -17.05 -2.45
CA ILE A 224 -16.59 -17.62 -3.80
C ILE A 224 -15.18 -18.03 -4.26
N PRO A 225 -14.88 -19.34 -4.32
CA PRO A 225 -13.57 -19.82 -4.76
C PRO A 225 -13.37 -19.62 -6.28
N PRO A 226 -12.12 -19.61 -6.76
CA PRO A 226 -11.83 -19.60 -8.19
C PRO A 226 -12.13 -20.95 -8.86
N ARG A 227 -12.23 -20.95 -10.19
CA ARG A 227 -12.57 -22.15 -10.96
C ARG A 227 -11.50 -23.24 -10.78
N GLY A 228 -11.94 -24.46 -10.42
CA GLY A 228 -11.05 -25.63 -10.29
C GLY A 228 -10.29 -25.74 -8.96
N LEU A 229 -10.53 -24.83 -8.01
CA LEU A 229 -9.97 -24.88 -6.66
C LEU A 229 -11.09 -24.72 -5.62
N GLN A 230 -10.94 -25.35 -4.46
CA GLN A 230 -11.85 -25.17 -3.33
C GLN A 230 -11.49 -23.94 -2.49
N MET A 231 -10.20 -23.59 -2.48
CA MET A 231 -9.66 -22.44 -1.77
C MET A 231 -8.41 -21.91 -2.47
N SER A 232 -8.21 -20.60 -2.39
CA SER A 232 -7.00 -19.92 -2.87
C SER A 232 -6.66 -18.73 -1.98
N GLY A 233 -5.42 -18.27 -2.05
CA GLY A 233 -4.95 -17.05 -1.44
C GLY A 233 -4.18 -16.22 -2.46
N THR A 234 -4.37 -14.91 -2.43
CA THR A 234 -3.60 -13.96 -3.22
C THR A 234 -3.04 -12.92 -2.28
N VAL A 235 -1.73 -12.75 -2.27
CA VAL A 235 -1.08 -11.70 -1.50
C VAL A 235 -0.68 -10.58 -2.43
N ILE A 236 -0.89 -9.36 -1.97
CA ILE A 236 -0.36 -8.13 -2.54
C ILE A 236 0.58 -7.59 -1.48
N ALA A 237 1.86 -7.56 -1.76
CA ALA A 237 2.86 -7.08 -0.81
C ALA A 237 3.53 -5.82 -1.35
N ASN A 238 3.57 -4.77 -0.55
CA ASN A 238 4.45 -3.64 -0.76
C ASN A 238 5.73 -3.90 0.03
N THR A 239 6.83 -4.18 -0.66
CA THR A 239 8.11 -4.55 -0.04
C THR A 239 9.23 -3.71 -0.59
N THR A 240 10.17 -3.34 0.27
CA THR A 240 11.38 -2.63 -0.14
C THR A 240 12.25 -3.49 -1.07
N ALA A 241 12.13 -4.82 -1.04
CA ALA A 241 12.87 -5.74 -1.91
C ALA A 241 12.59 -5.53 -3.42
N ILE A 242 11.54 -4.78 -3.78
CA ILE A 242 11.21 -4.45 -5.17
C ILE A 242 12.33 -3.65 -5.86
N HIS A 243 13.18 -2.94 -5.10
CA HIS A 243 14.35 -2.23 -5.65
C HIS A 243 15.29 -3.15 -6.45
N MET A 244 15.30 -4.46 -6.17
CA MET A 244 16.10 -5.44 -6.91
C MET A 244 15.63 -5.59 -8.38
N LEU A 245 14.31 -5.50 -8.62
CA LEU A 245 13.73 -5.52 -9.96
C LEU A 245 14.22 -4.31 -10.76
N PHE A 246 14.10 -3.12 -10.16
CA PHE A 246 14.53 -1.87 -10.78
C PHE A 246 16.04 -1.84 -11.01
N ARG A 247 16.84 -2.34 -10.06
CA ARG A 247 18.29 -2.48 -10.21
C ARG A 247 18.67 -3.31 -11.43
N ARG A 248 17.97 -4.42 -11.68
CA ARG A 248 18.22 -5.28 -12.85
C ARG A 248 17.95 -4.54 -14.15
N ILE A 249 16.84 -3.79 -14.23
CA ILE A 249 16.46 -3.02 -15.42
C ILE A 249 17.44 -1.88 -15.65
N SER A 250 17.76 -1.12 -14.60
CA SER A 250 18.75 -0.04 -14.62
C SER A 250 20.11 -0.54 -15.12
N GLN A 251 20.65 -1.64 -14.59
CA GLN A 251 21.94 -2.18 -15.04
C GLN A 251 21.96 -2.55 -16.53
N LEU A 252 20.87 -3.12 -17.05
CA LEU A 252 20.74 -3.44 -18.48
C LEU A 252 20.61 -2.17 -19.32
N PHE A 253 19.84 -1.19 -18.85
CA PHE A 253 19.69 0.12 -19.48
C PHE A 253 21.03 0.87 -19.57
N SER A 254 21.77 1.02 -18.47
CA SER A 254 23.06 1.70 -18.45
C SER A 254 24.10 0.98 -19.34
N ALA A 255 24.00 -0.34 -19.48
CA ALA A 255 24.88 -1.10 -20.38
C ALA A 255 24.60 -0.79 -21.87
N LEU A 256 23.33 -0.57 -22.24
CA LEU A 256 22.94 -0.17 -23.59
C LEU A 256 23.28 1.30 -23.86
N LEU A 257 22.97 2.19 -22.91
CA LEU A 257 23.19 3.63 -23.04
C LEU A 257 24.66 3.99 -23.16
N ARG A 258 25.54 3.36 -22.37
CA ARG A 258 27.01 3.54 -22.49
C ARG A 258 27.56 3.17 -23.86
N ARG A 259 26.89 2.26 -24.59
CA ARG A 259 27.27 1.85 -25.94
C ARG A 259 26.52 2.62 -27.03
N LYS A 260 25.59 3.50 -26.65
CA LYS A 260 24.62 4.17 -27.54
C LYS A 260 23.94 3.22 -28.52
N ALA A 261 23.72 1.97 -28.10
CA ALA A 261 23.16 0.93 -28.96
C ALA A 261 21.66 1.19 -29.16
N PHE A 262 21.17 1.15 -30.41
CA PHE A 262 19.76 1.39 -30.78
C PHE A 262 19.19 2.77 -30.39
N LEU A 263 20.03 3.70 -29.93
CA LEU A 263 19.59 5.05 -29.53
C LEU A 263 18.91 5.82 -30.67
N HIS A 264 19.41 5.67 -31.90
CA HIS A 264 18.87 6.32 -33.10
C HIS A 264 17.40 5.99 -33.41
N TRP A 265 16.86 4.88 -32.90
CA TRP A 265 15.44 4.57 -33.05
C TRP A 265 14.54 5.44 -32.18
N TYR A 266 15.06 5.92 -31.05
CA TYR A 266 14.33 6.81 -30.15
C TYR A 266 14.56 8.27 -30.53
N THR A 267 15.80 8.66 -30.81
CA THR A 267 16.10 10.03 -31.23
C THR A 267 15.58 10.37 -32.61
N GLY A 268 15.44 9.38 -33.49
CA GLY A 268 14.79 9.53 -34.79
C GLY A 268 13.30 9.85 -34.71
N GLU A 269 12.63 9.43 -33.63
CA GLU A 269 11.21 9.73 -33.36
C GLU A 269 11.03 11.03 -32.54
N GLY A 270 12.13 11.73 -32.22
CA GLY A 270 12.13 13.01 -31.53
C GLY A 270 12.40 12.95 -30.02
N LEU A 271 12.72 11.79 -29.45
CA LEU A 271 13.11 11.66 -28.04
C LEU A 271 14.52 12.23 -27.82
N ASP A 272 14.70 13.12 -26.84
CA ASP A 272 16.03 13.64 -26.52
C ASP A 272 16.86 12.63 -25.68
N GLU A 273 18.18 12.61 -25.87
CA GLU A 273 19.09 11.79 -25.06
C GLU A 273 19.03 12.21 -23.58
N MET A 274 18.71 13.48 -23.30
CA MET A 274 18.52 13.97 -21.94
C MET A 274 17.31 13.32 -21.23
N GLU A 275 16.21 13.05 -21.95
CA GLU A 275 15.02 12.41 -21.36
C GLU A 275 15.33 10.97 -20.90
N LEU A 276 16.18 10.26 -21.65
CA LEU A 276 16.65 8.93 -21.27
C LEU A 276 17.49 8.95 -19.98
N ILE A 277 18.35 9.96 -19.83
CA ILE A 277 19.18 10.14 -18.63
C ILE A 277 18.29 10.53 -17.44
N GLN A 278 17.28 11.38 -17.67
CA GLN A 278 16.33 11.77 -16.63
C GLN A 278 15.52 10.56 -16.14
N ALA A 279 15.02 9.72 -17.04
CA ALA A 279 14.30 8.51 -16.68
C ALA A 279 15.17 7.53 -15.86
N GLU A 280 16.45 7.39 -16.21
CA GLU A 280 17.40 6.61 -15.42
C GLU A 280 17.63 7.21 -14.01
N SER A 281 17.79 8.53 -13.91
CA SER A 281 17.94 9.23 -12.63
C SER A 281 16.72 9.03 -11.74
N ASN A 282 15.51 9.25 -12.28
CA ASN A 282 14.25 9.09 -11.55
C ASN A 282 14.09 7.67 -10.98
N MET A 283 14.52 6.65 -11.74
CA MET A 283 14.52 5.25 -11.29
C MET A 283 15.54 4.99 -10.18
N LEU A 284 16.73 5.58 -10.26
CA LEU A 284 17.75 5.46 -9.22
C LEU A 284 17.31 6.15 -7.92
N ASP A 285 16.65 7.29 -8.02
CA ASP A 285 16.09 8.00 -6.87
C ASP A 285 14.99 7.15 -6.20
N LEU A 286 14.10 6.53 -6.97
CA LEU A 286 13.10 5.60 -6.44
C LEU A 286 13.75 4.42 -5.71
N MET A 287 14.82 3.86 -6.27
CA MET A 287 15.56 2.78 -5.62
C MET A 287 16.19 3.23 -4.30
N ALA A 288 16.73 4.46 -4.26
CA ALA A 288 17.30 5.04 -3.06
C ALA A 288 16.23 5.26 -1.99
N GLU A 289 15.04 5.72 -2.35
CA GLU A 289 13.90 5.84 -1.42
C GLU A 289 13.54 4.48 -0.82
N TYR A 290 13.37 3.43 -1.64
CA TYR A 290 13.11 2.08 -1.12
C TYR A 290 14.19 1.57 -0.16
N GLN A 291 15.46 1.89 -0.42
CA GLN A 291 16.57 1.53 0.44
C GLN A 291 16.54 2.34 1.75
N GLN A 292 16.24 3.63 1.69
CA GLN A 292 16.11 4.47 2.87
C GLN A 292 15.06 3.93 3.84
N TYR A 293 13.86 3.61 3.35
CA TYR A 293 12.79 3.04 4.19
C TYR A 293 13.07 1.60 4.68
N GLN A 294 13.99 0.90 4.05
CA GLN A 294 14.44 -0.39 4.55
C GLN A 294 15.29 -0.24 5.82
N ASP A 295 16.13 0.79 5.87
CA ASP A 295 17.11 1.00 6.93
C ASP A 295 16.58 1.86 8.09
N ILE A 296 15.50 2.64 7.89
CA ILE A 296 14.85 3.41 8.96
C ILE A 296 14.42 2.50 10.12
N SER A 297 14.94 2.81 11.31
CA SER A 297 14.45 2.28 12.58
C SER A 297 13.45 3.24 13.23
N ILE A 298 12.71 2.78 14.24
CA ILE A 298 11.77 3.62 15.01
C ILE A 298 12.51 4.83 15.63
N GLU A 299 13.80 4.68 15.93
CA GLU A 299 14.65 5.71 16.55
C GLU A 299 15.05 6.82 15.58
N ASP A 300 15.07 6.53 14.27
CA ASP A 300 15.48 7.47 13.21
C ASP A 300 14.33 8.31 12.64
N MET A 301 13.09 7.99 13.03
CA MET A 301 11.94 8.82 12.69
C MET A 301 12.00 10.09 13.55
N PRO A 302 11.84 11.30 12.97
CA PRO A 302 11.75 12.51 13.77
C PRO A 302 10.67 12.27 14.82
N HIS A 303 11.05 12.38 16.10
CA HIS A 303 10.21 12.09 17.24
C HIS A 303 8.76 12.52 16.94
N LEU A 304 7.85 11.55 16.78
CA LEU A 304 6.43 11.86 16.75
C LEU A 304 6.16 12.74 17.97
N GLN A 305 5.59 13.91 17.74
CA GLN A 305 5.37 14.93 18.77
C GLN A 305 4.80 14.23 20.03
N PRO A 306 5.28 14.54 21.25
CA PRO A 306 4.90 13.84 22.48
C PRO A 306 3.38 13.62 22.65
N ILE A 307 2.58 14.49 22.04
CA ILE A 307 1.13 14.45 22.03
C ILE A 307 0.54 13.22 21.29
N GLU A 308 1.21 12.70 20.26
CA GLU A 308 0.75 11.55 19.48
C GLU A 308 1.03 10.23 20.21
N LEU A 309 2.16 10.14 20.92
CA LEU A 309 2.47 9.02 21.82
C LEU A 309 1.47 8.96 22.99
N ILE A 310 1.14 10.12 23.57
CA ILE A 310 0.12 10.24 24.62
C ILE A 310 -1.26 9.82 24.08
N TRP A 311 -1.61 10.23 22.86
CA TRP A 311 -2.84 9.83 22.20
C TRP A 311 -2.91 8.32 21.95
N ALA A 312 -1.82 7.71 21.47
CA ALA A 312 -1.75 6.27 21.25
C ALA A 312 -1.91 5.48 22.57
N TYR A 313 -1.27 5.94 23.65
CA TYR A 313 -1.36 5.33 24.98
C TYR A 313 -2.77 5.45 25.58
N VAL A 314 -3.38 6.64 25.53
CA VAL A 314 -4.74 6.89 26.03
C VAL A 314 -5.78 6.06 25.26
N LYS A 315 -5.62 5.97 23.94
CA LYS A 315 -6.51 5.18 23.07
C LYS A 315 -6.40 3.68 23.37
N HIS A 316 -5.18 3.18 23.58
CA HIS A 316 -4.94 1.78 23.93
C HIS A 316 -5.47 1.44 25.33
N TYR A 317 -5.26 2.32 26.31
CA TYR A 317 -5.74 2.13 27.69
C TYR A 317 -7.27 2.17 27.79
N LEU A 318 -7.92 3.09 27.08
CA LEU A 318 -9.39 3.19 27.05
C LEU A 318 -10.02 1.96 26.40
N VAL A 319 -9.45 1.45 25.30
CA VAL A 319 -9.98 0.25 24.64
C VAL A 319 -9.85 -0.99 25.51
N ASP A 320 -8.77 -1.12 26.29
CA ASP A 320 -8.49 -2.33 27.09
C ASP A 320 -9.25 -2.36 28.44
N LYS A 321 -9.58 -1.19 29.01
CA LYS A 321 -10.18 -1.08 30.37
C LYS A 321 -11.66 -0.67 30.37
N PHE A 322 -12.26 -0.33 29.23
CA PHE A 322 -13.66 0.09 29.15
C PHE A 322 -14.63 -1.09 29.27
N LYS A 323 -15.57 -1.01 30.22
CA LYS A 323 -16.71 -1.93 30.39
C LYS A 323 -18.00 -1.12 30.52
N LEU A 324 -19.07 -1.59 29.89
CA LEU A 324 -20.38 -0.93 29.88
C LEU A 324 -20.93 -0.76 31.31
N GLY A 325 -21.36 0.46 31.68
CA GLY A 325 -22.01 0.74 32.97
C GLY A 325 -21.12 1.32 34.08
N ARG A 326 -19.86 1.70 33.80
CA ARG A 326 -18.98 2.39 34.75
C ARG A 326 -19.36 3.87 34.92
N SER A 327 -19.33 4.40 36.16
CA SER A 327 -19.54 5.83 36.39
C SER A 327 -18.31 6.64 35.99
N THR A 328 -18.55 7.82 35.41
CA THR A 328 -17.53 8.74 34.89
C THR A 328 -16.51 9.21 35.94
N GLN A 329 -16.86 9.21 37.23
CA GLN A 329 -15.92 9.52 38.31
C GLN A 329 -14.88 8.42 38.53
N LYS A 330 -15.27 7.14 38.43
CA LYS A 330 -14.36 6.02 38.68
C LYS A 330 -13.36 5.82 37.54
N LEU A 331 -13.79 6.15 36.31
CA LEU A 331 -12.92 6.19 35.14
C LEU A 331 -11.87 7.31 35.26
N ARG A 332 -12.24 8.45 35.85
CA ARG A 332 -11.35 9.60 36.09
C ARG A 332 -10.22 9.24 37.06
N GLU A 333 -10.54 8.57 38.16
CA GLU A 333 -9.54 8.13 39.15
C GLU A 333 -8.57 7.10 38.56
N ASP A 334 -9.07 6.09 37.84
CA ASP A 334 -8.23 5.07 37.19
C ASP A 334 -7.30 5.68 36.12
N THR A 335 -7.79 6.65 35.34
CA THR A 335 -7.00 7.33 34.29
C THR A 335 -5.95 8.25 34.90
N LEU A 336 -6.26 8.91 36.02
CA LEU A 336 -5.27 9.70 36.77
C LEU A 336 -4.17 8.80 37.31
N HIS A 337 -4.53 7.67 37.92
CA HIS A 337 -3.57 6.72 38.49
C HIS A 337 -2.65 6.12 37.41
N GLY A 338 -3.20 5.80 36.23
CA GLY A 338 -2.43 5.28 35.09
C GLY A 338 -1.51 6.31 34.41
N LEU A 339 -1.76 7.62 34.60
CA LEU A 339 -0.87 8.70 34.15
C LEU A 339 0.15 9.14 35.22
N TYR A 340 -0.18 9.02 36.51
CA TYR A 340 0.63 9.55 37.60
C TYR A 340 1.58 8.55 38.27
N ASP A 341 1.27 7.25 38.27
CA ASP A 341 2.13 6.26 38.97
C ASP A 341 3.53 6.09 38.33
N ASP A 342 3.70 6.56 37.09
CA ASP A 342 4.97 6.51 36.35
C ASP A 342 5.49 7.93 36.00
N ALA A 343 5.09 8.95 36.76
CA ALA A 343 5.43 10.36 36.51
C ALA A 343 6.94 10.67 36.54
N ASP A 344 7.77 9.77 37.07
CA ASP A 344 9.24 9.92 37.04
C ASP A 344 9.88 9.51 35.69
N LYS A 345 9.11 9.00 34.71
CA LYS A 345 9.65 8.50 33.42
C LYS A 345 9.55 9.45 32.23
N HIS A 346 8.76 10.53 32.31
CA HIS A 346 8.54 11.43 31.17
C HIS A 346 8.80 12.90 31.54
N ALA A 347 10.03 13.37 31.29
CA ALA A 347 10.38 14.78 31.43
C ALA A 347 9.66 15.62 30.36
N GLY A 348 8.82 16.58 30.80
CA GLY A 348 8.15 17.55 29.92
C GLY A 348 6.62 17.60 30.00
N VAL A 349 6.00 16.72 30.80
CA VAL A 349 4.54 16.70 30.97
C VAL A 349 4.15 17.46 32.24
N THR A 350 3.67 18.70 32.10
CA THR A 350 3.17 19.51 33.24
C THR A 350 1.73 19.12 33.61
N ALA A 351 1.43 19.14 34.91
CA ALA A 351 0.12 18.75 35.46
C ALA A 351 -1.06 19.59 34.91
N GLU A 352 -0.81 20.81 34.44
CA GLU A 352 -1.82 21.66 33.81
C GLU A 352 -2.20 21.20 32.39
N LEU A 353 -1.24 20.72 31.59
CA LEU A 353 -1.49 20.24 30.23
C LEU A 353 -2.33 18.96 30.26
N CYS A 354 -2.02 18.04 31.17
CA CYS A 354 -2.80 16.82 31.40
C CYS A 354 -4.21 17.12 31.91
N ASN A 355 -4.37 18.07 32.84
CA ASN A 355 -5.70 18.48 33.30
C ASN A 355 -6.54 19.09 32.17
N LYS A 356 -5.93 19.86 31.25
CA LYS A 356 -6.61 20.37 30.06
C LYS A 356 -7.04 19.25 29.11
N ILE A 357 -6.18 18.27 28.85
CA ILE A 357 -6.49 17.11 27.99
C ILE A 357 -7.59 16.24 28.61
N ILE A 358 -7.54 16.00 29.92
CA ILE A 358 -8.55 15.23 30.65
C ILE A 358 -9.90 15.96 30.64
N ASN A 359 -9.92 17.28 30.86
CA ASN A 359 -11.14 18.08 30.81
C ASN A 359 -11.74 18.12 29.40
N HIS A 360 -10.90 18.16 28.36
CA HIS A 360 -11.35 18.13 26.97
C HIS A 360 -11.93 16.76 26.58
N CYS A 361 -11.27 15.66 26.96
CA CYS A 361 -11.79 14.30 26.76
C CYS A 361 -13.10 14.06 27.50
N HIS A 362 -13.26 14.62 28.72
CA HIS A 362 -14.51 14.55 29.48
C HIS A 362 -15.63 15.41 28.89
N SER A 363 -15.31 16.55 28.26
CA SER A 363 -16.29 17.37 27.53
C SER A 363 -16.83 16.64 26.30
N ILE A 364 -15.93 15.97 25.56
CA ILE A 364 -16.29 15.13 24.40
C ILE A 364 -17.11 13.91 24.83
N MET A 365 -16.73 13.21 25.91
CA MET A 365 -17.52 12.09 26.43
C MET A 365 -18.88 12.53 27.00
N LYS A 366 -19.00 13.73 27.60
CA LYS A 366 -20.30 14.27 28.04
C LYS A 366 -21.21 14.60 26.86
N ARG A 367 -20.69 15.15 25.76
CA ARG A 367 -21.46 15.31 24.51
C ARG A 367 -21.90 13.94 23.97
N TYR A 368 -20.99 12.96 24.00
CA TYR A 368 -21.26 11.58 23.58
C TYR A 368 -22.43 10.95 24.37
N ILE A 369 -22.44 11.08 25.70
CA ILE A 369 -23.48 10.48 26.57
C ILE A 369 -24.84 11.19 26.45
N VAL A 370 -24.87 12.50 26.16
CA VAL A 370 -26.12 13.27 26.05
C VAL A 370 -26.77 13.06 24.67
N GLU A 371 -25.97 12.96 23.60
CA GLU A 371 -26.46 12.74 22.23
C GLU A 371 -26.89 11.28 21.96
N ASP A 372 -26.35 10.29 22.69
CA ASP A 372 -26.72 8.87 22.58
C ASP A 372 -28.14 8.54 23.10
N SER A 373 -28.87 9.52 23.66
CA SER A 373 -30.28 9.31 24.03
C SER A 373 -31.24 9.32 22.84
N TYR A 374 -30.80 9.75 21.64
CA TYR A 374 -31.69 9.88 20.47
C TYR A 374 -31.19 9.32 19.13
N LEU A 375 -29.93 8.88 18.97
CA LEU A 375 -29.48 8.28 17.70
C LEU A 375 -28.50 7.11 17.89
N SER A 376 -29.03 5.89 17.77
CA SER A 376 -28.24 4.72 17.40
C SER A 376 -27.69 4.92 15.98
N GLY A 377 -26.38 5.14 15.83
CA GLY A 377 -25.71 4.96 14.53
C GLY A 377 -24.52 5.86 14.22
N THR A 378 -23.35 5.21 14.15
CA THR A 378 -22.22 5.48 13.23
C THR A 378 -21.16 6.53 13.65
N ILE A 379 -19.96 6.00 13.94
CA ILE A 379 -18.69 6.68 14.26
C ILE A 379 -18.15 7.60 13.12
N GLN A 380 -18.76 7.61 11.93
CA GLN A 380 -18.26 8.34 10.76
C GLN A 380 -18.60 9.84 10.71
N LYS A 381 -19.57 10.33 11.48
CA LYS A 381 -19.88 11.78 11.51
C LYS A 381 -18.98 12.59 12.45
N LEU A 382 -18.15 11.94 13.27
CA LEU A 382 -17.29 12.60 14.27
C LEU A 382 -15.95 13.12 13.72
N THR A 383 -15.50 12.66 12.55
CA THR A 383 -14.19 13.06 12.01
C THR A 383 -14.20 14.47 11.42
N VAL A 384 -15.33 14.91 10.88
CA VAL A 384 -15.42 16.17 10.10
C VAL A 384 -15.67 17.38 11.01
N THR A 385 -16.52 17.26 12.03
CA THR A 385 -16.87 18.39 12.91
C THR A 385 -15.82 18.66 13.99
N ALA A 386 -15.05 17.63 14.38
CA ALA A 386 -13.96 17.79 15.36
C ALA A 386 -12.78 18.60 14.81
N SER A 387 -12.49 18.51 13.52
CA SER A 387 -11.37 19.21 12.89
C SER A 387 -11.65 20.72 12.72
N SER A 388 -12.87 21.10 12.35
CA SER A 388 -13.23 22.50 12.08
C SER A 388 -13.34 23.35 13.35
N THR A 389 -13.78 22.76 14.46
CA THR A 389 -13.93 23.47 15.75
C THR A 389 -12.59 23.59 16.49
N PHE A 390 -11.63 22.71 16.20
CA PHE A 390 -10.30 22.72 16.81
C PHE A 390 -9.38 23.78 16.17
N GLN A 391 -9.53 24.04 14.87
CA GLN A 391 -8.79 25.10 14.18
C GLN A 391 -9.18 26.50 14.66
N SER A 392 -10.47 26.75 14.95
CA SER A 392 -10.94 28.07 15.40
C SER A 392 -10.50 28.43 16.82
N ASP A 393 -10.39 27.44 17.72
CA ASP A 393 -10.09 27.68 19.14
C ASP A 393 -8.57 27.79 19.41
N ILE A 394 -7.72 27.36 18.47
CA ILE A 394 -6.25 27.51 18.56
C ILE A 394 -5.79 28.89 18.06
N LEU A 395 -6.50 29.47 17.07
CA LEU A 395 -6.13 30.74 16.45
C LEU A 395 -6.43 31.97 17.32
N SER A 396 -7.22 31.85 18.39
CA SER A 396 -7.63 33.01 19.19
C SER A 396 -6.72 33.34 20.38
N ASP A 397 -5.73 32.52 20.72
CA ASP A 397 -4.93 32.75 21.95
C ASP A 397 -3.46 32.29 21.85
N THR A 398 -2.82 32.50 20.69
CA THR A 398 -1.36 32.44 20.54
C THR A 398 -0.78 33.83 20.33
N SER A 399 -0.64 34.61 21.41
CA SER A 399 0.28 35.74 21.43
C SER A 399 1.55 35.35 22.19
N LEU A 400 2.50 34.72 21.47
CA LEU A 400 3.95 34.89 21.64
C LEU A 400 4.69 34.09 20.55
N GLU A 401 5.07 34.85 19.51
CA GLU A 401 6.20 34.66 18.58
C GLU A 401 6.18 33.48 17.60
N LEU A 402 5.53 33.70 16.44
CA LEU A 402 5.84 33.04 15.18
C LEU A 402 5.51 33.93 13.95
N ASP A 403 5.76 35.24 14.06
CA ASP A 403 5.55 36.27 13.02
C ASP A 403 6.50 36.16 11.80
N GLY A 404 7.21 35.05 11.64
CA GLY A 404 8.13 34.80 10.51
C GLY A 404 7.72 33.67 9.57
N PHE A 405 6.62 32.94 9.83
CA PHE A 405 6.31 31.70 9.09
C PHE A 405 4.92 31.68 8.41
N ILE A 406 4.10 32.71 8.63
CA ILE A 406 2.73 32.79 8.07
C ILE A 406 2.70 33.56 6.73
N GLY A 407 3.69 34.43 6.47
CA GLY A 407 3.73 35.25 5.25
C GLY A 407 4.06 34.51 3.95
N GLU A 408 4.73 33.35 4.00
CA GLU A 408 5.11 32.62 2.77
C GLU A 408 4.14 31.49 2.39
N MET A 409 3.23 31.08 3.28
CA MET A 409 2.20 30.08 2.92
C MET A 409 0.90 30.71 2.41
N GLU A 410 0.53 31.93 2.80
CA GLU A 410 -0.73 32.53 2.31
C GLU A 410 -0.66 33.04 0.87
N ASP A 411 0.53 33.46 0.39
CA ASP A 411 0.71 33.93 -0.99
C ASP A 411 0.65 32.76 -2.01
N ASP A 412 1.17 31.58 -1.68
CA ASP A 412 1.16 30.40 -2.55
C ASP A 412 -0.26 29.82 -2.76
N TYR A 413 -1.14 29.91 -1.75
CA TYR A 413 -2.52 29.43 -1.87
C TYR A 413 -3.44 30.41 -2.61
N GLN A 414 -3.14 31.72 -2.61
CA GLN A 414 -3.91 32.70 -3.37
C GLN A 414 -3.51 32.75 -4.86
N GLU A 415 -2.22 32.58 -5.19
CA GLU A 415 -1.79 32.50 -6.60
C GLU A 415 -2.30 31.23 -7.31
N GLN A 416 -2.36 30.09 -6.61
CA GLN A 416 -2.93 28.86 -7.17
C GLN A 416 -4.45 28.95 -7.37
N GLY A 417 -5.17 29.60 -6.45
CA GLY A 417 -6.63 29.78 -6.56
C GLY A 417 -7.07 30.76 -7.64
N GLN A 418 -6.27 31.80 -7.93
CA GLN A 418 -6.58 32.76 -9.01
C GLN A 418 -6.25 32.19 -10.40
N MET A 419 -5.20 31.39 -10.55
CA MET A 419 -4.87 30.75 -11.84
C MET A 419 -5.87 29.66 -12.26
N GLU A 420 -6.57 29.00 -11.33
CA GLU A 420 -7.62 28.03 -11.65
C GLU A 420 -8.94 28.69 -12.07
N GLN A 421 -9.27 29.88 -11.54
CA GLN A 421 -10.49 30.60 -11.95
C GLN A 421 -10.35 31.33 -13.29
N GLU A 422 -9.15 31.76 -13.70
CA GLU A 422 -8.91 32.33 -15.03
C GLU A 422 -8.78 31.27 -16.14
N ARG A 423 -8.68 29.97 -15.80
CA ARG A 423 -8.70 28.87 -16.78
C ARG A 423 -10.09 28.29 -17.05
N GLU A 424 -11.09 28.64 -16.25
CA GLU A 424 -12.49 28.22 -16.43
C GLU A 424 -13.40 29.34 -16.98
N GLN A 425 -12.84 30.49 -17.36
CA GLN A 425 -13.44 31.47 -18.29
C GLN A 425 -12.67 31.48 -19.61
#